data_AF-A0A1I6SEQ5-F1
#
_entry.id   AF-A0A1I6SEQ5-F1
#
_cell.length_a   1.000
_cell.length_b   1.000
_cell.length_c   1.000
_cell.angle_alpha   90.00
_cell.angle_beta   90.00
_cell.angle_gamma   90.00
#
_symmetry.space_group_name_H-M   'P 1'
#
loop_
_entity.id
_entity.type
_entity.pdbx_description
1 polymer ?
#
loop_
_entity_poly.entity_id
_entity_poly.type
_entity_poly.pdbx_seq_one_letter_code
_entity_poly.pdbx_strand_id
1 'polypeptide(L)'
;MALETAPLFAPIPGGTELLVILFIAILLFGANKIPKLARSTGEAMGEFQKGREKVETELEEMRETGTYDDVDDEEDEESNFVDTEPVTSDDDTDTDSDTNTETETQSN
;
A
#
# COMPACT_ATOMS: atom_id res chain seq x y z
N MET A 1 -0.07 -33.62 -25.03
CA MET A 1 -0.84 -32.36 -25.06
C MET A 1 -0.46 -31.59 -23.81
N ALA A 2 0.45 -30.64 -23.91
CA ALA A 2 0.81 -29.78 -22.79
C ALA A 2 -0.24 -28.66 -22.72
N LEU A 3 -0.94 -28.56 -21.58
CA LEU A 3 -1.67 -27.35 -21.24
C LEU A 3 -0.61 -26.33 -20.81
N GLU A 4 -0.28 -25.39 -21.67
CA GLU A 4 0.47 -24.22 -21.26
C GLU A 4 -0.46 -23.35 -20.41
N THR A 5 -0.23 -23.36 -19.11
CA THR A 5 -0.87 -22.44 -18.17
C THR A 5 -0.36 -21.05 -18.47
N ALA A 6 -1.08 -20.30 -19.31
CA ALA A 6 -0.79 -18.89 -19.57
C ALA A 6 -0.71 -18.14 -18.22
N PRO A 7 0.27 -17.23 -18.05
CA PRO A 7 0.39 -16.47 -16.83
C PRO A 7 -0.93 -15.74 -16.55
N LEU A 8 -1.54 -16.04 -15.40
CA LEU A 8 -2.67 -15.32 -14.83
C LEU A 8 -2.18 -13.99 -14.26
N PHE A 9 -1.46 -13.20 -15.06
CA PHE A 9 -1.32 -11.79 -14.79
C PHE A 9 -2.61 -11.16 -15.34
N ALA A 10 -3.62 -11.05 -14.47
CA ALA A 10 -4.75 -10.20 -14.77
C ALA A 10 -4.17 -8.84 -15.19
N PRO A 11 -4.55 -8.28 -16.36
CA PRO A 11 -4.02 -7.01 -16.80
C PRO A 11 -4.54 -5.94 -15.85
N ILE A 12 -3.86 -5.75 -14.73
CA ILE A 12 -4.09 -4.60 -13.87
C ILE A 12 -3.56 -3.43 -14.69
N PRO A 13 -4.43 -2.50 -15.10
CA PRO A 13 -4.00 -1.32 -15.84
C PRO A 13 -2.90 -0.63 -15.04
N GLY A 14 -1.79 -0.31 -15.72
CA GLY A 14 -0.71 0.47 -15.13
C GLY A 14 -1.17 1.88 -14.75
N GLY A 15 -0.26 2.68 -14.18
CA GLY A 15 -0.60 4.04 -13.73
C GLY A 15 -1.19 4.92 -14.84
N THR A 16 -0.70 4.78 -16.07
CA THR A 16 -1.21 5.48 -17.26
C THR A 16 -2.62 5.07 -17.63
N GLU A 17 -2.90 3.77 -17.68
CA GLU A 17 -4.20 3.23 -18.02
C GLU A 17 -5.23 3.56 -16.95
N LEU A 18 -4.86 3.56 -15.67
CA LEU A 18 -5.71 4.04 -14.57
C LEU A 18 -6.07 5.52 -14.72
N LEU A 19 -5.13 6.37 -15.16
CA LEU A 19 -5.42 7.79 -15.44
C LEU A 19 -6.45 7.95 -16.56
N VAL A 20 -6.35 7.15 -17.63
CA VAL A 20 -7.32 7.16 -18.74
C VAL A 20 -8.69 6.69 -18.27
N ILE A 21 -8.76 5.60 -17.49
CA ILE A 21 -10.01 5.10 -16.92
C ILE A 21 -10.64 6.15 -16.00
N LEU A 22 -9.84 6.79 -15.14
CA LEU A 22 -10.29 7.87 -14.27
C LEU A 22 -10.84 9.06 -15.07
N PHE A 23 -10.17 9.43 -16.17
CA PHE A 23 -10.63 10.49 -17.05
C PHE A 23 -11.99 10.15 -17.68
N ILE A 24 -12.16 8.92 -18.20
CA ILE A 24 -13.44 8.46 -18.74
C ILE A 24 -14.52 8.44 -17.65
N ALA A 25 -14.21 7.96 -16.45
CA ALA A 25 -15.14 7.97 -15.32
C ALA A 25 -15.59 9.39 -14.96
N ILE A 26 -14.67 10.36 -14.98
CA ILE A 26 -14.97 11.79 -14.76
C ILE A 26 -15.86 12.35 -15.88
N LEU A 27 -15.70 11.92 -17.14
CA LEU A 27 -16.58 12.35 -18.23
C LEU A 27 -18.00 11.78 -18.08
N LEU A 28 -18.13 10.52 -17.65
CA LEU A 28 -19.41 9.85 -17.48
C LEU A 28 -20.19 10.37 -16.26
N PHE A 29 -19.51 10.52 -15.13
CA PHE A 29 -20.13 10.90 -13.85
C PHE A 29 -20.03 12.41 -13.55
N GLY A 30 -19.09 13.12 -14.17
CA GLY A 30 -18.78 14.52 -13.93
C GLY A 30 -17.69 14.72 -12.86
N ALA A 31 -16.83 15.73 -13.05
CA ALA A 31 -15.72 16.05 -12.14
C ALA A 31 -16.16 16.36 -10.70
N ASN A 32 -17.40 16.83 -10.52
CA ASN A 32 -17.95 17.15 -9.19
C ASN A 32 -18.57 15.94 -8.48
N LYS A 33 -18.82 14.81 -9.16
CA LYS A 33 -19.58 13.70 -8.59
C LYS A 33 -18.72 12.83 -7.68
N ILE A 34 -17.55 12.40 -8.15
CA ILE A 34 -16.56 11.64 -7.38
C ILE A 34 -16.21 12.35 -6.04
N PRO A 35 -15.79 13.63 -6.00
CA PRO A 35 -15.44 14.30 -4.74
C PRO A 35 -16.64 14.53 -3.83
N LYS A 36 -17.83 14.78 -4.40
CA LYS A 36 -19.05 14.95 -3.61
C LYS A 36 -19.46 13.65 -2.92
N LEU A 37 -19.34 12.51 -3.63
CA LEU A 37 -19.58 11.18 -3.06
C LEU A 37 -18.55 10.85 -1.98
N ALA A 38 -17.26 11.10 -2.25
CA ALA A 38 -16.20 10.89 -1.27
C ALA A 38 -16.46 11.69 0.02
N ARG A 39 -16.90 12.95 -0.11
CA ARG A 39 -17.23 13.79 1.04
C ARG A 39 -18.42 13.27 1.83
N SER A 40 -19.56 12.98 1.19
CA SER A 40 -20.74 12.48 1.90
C SER A 40 -20.52 11.10 2.52
N THR A 41 -19.81 10.21 1.81
CA THR A 41 -19.45 8.89 2.32
C THR A 41 -18.45 9.00 3.46
N GLY A 42 -17.48 9.92 3.37
CA GLY A 42 -16.51 10.18 4.43
C GLY A 42 -17.16 10.74 5.70
N GLU A 43 -18.09 11.68 5.55
CA GLU A 43 -18.88 12.22 6.67
C GLU A 43 -19.71 11.11 7.33
N ALA A 44 -20.41 10.27 6.54
CA ALA A 44 -21.18 9.15 7.05
C ALA A 44 -20.30 8.09 7.74
N MET A 45 -19.16 7.74 7.14
CA MET A 45 -18.21 6.77 7.71
C MET A 45 -17.59 7.30 9.01
N GLY A 46 -17.28 8.59 9.09
CA GLY A 46 -16.72 9.22 10.28
C GLY A 46 -17.72 9.24 11.46
N GLU A 47 -18.98 9.61 11.22
CA GLU A 47 -20.01 9.54 12.26
C GLU A 47 -20.33 8.09 12.67
N PHE A 48 -20.26 7.15 11.72
CA PHE A 48 -20.41 5.73 12.00
C PHE A 48 -19.28 5.19 12.90
N GLN A 49 -18.03 5.56 12.63
CA GLN A 49 -16.88 5.17 13.46
C GLN A 49 -16.99 5.72 14.89
N LYS A 50 -17.33 7.01 15.05
CA LYS A 50 -17.58 7.62 16.37
C LYS A 50 -18.74 6.93 17.11
N GLY A 51 -19.79 6.54 16.39
CA GLY A 51 -20.91 5.80 16.98
C GLY A 51 -20.50 4.42 17.47
N ARG A 52 -19.67 3.71 16.68
CA ARG A 52 -19.12 2.40 17.06
C ARG A 52 -18.23 2.47 18.29
N GLU A 53 -17.33 3.45 18.34
CA GLU A 53 -16.42 3.67 19.47
C GLU A 53 -17.20 3.93 20.76
N LYS A 54 -18.22 4.80 20.73
CA LYS A 54 -19.08 5.05 21.89
C LYS A 54 -19.80 3.78 22.36
N VAL A 55 -20.34 2.99 21.43
CA VAL A 55 -21.01 1.73 21.77
C VAL A 55 -20.03 0.74 22.39
N GLU A 56 -18.81 0.66 21.89
CA GLU A 56 -17.75 -0.19 22.44
C GLU A 56 -17.37 0.25 23.86
N THR A 57 -17.13 1.55 24.09
CA THR A 57 -16.86 2.11 25.42
C THR A 57 -18.03 1.90 26.38
N GLU A 58 -19.28 2.10 25.94
CA GLU A 58 -20.47 1.83 26.77
C GLU A 58 -20.60 0.34 27.11
N LEU A 59 -20.29 -0.56 26.18
CA LEU A 59 -20.30 -2.01 26.43
C LEU A 59 -19.19 -2.43 27.39
N GLU A 60 -18.03 -1.81 27.32
CA GLU A 60 -16.90 -2.05 28.23
C GLU A 60 -17.19 -1.50 29.63
N GLU A 61 -17.74 -0.29 29.74
CA GLU A 61 -18.20 0.27 31.02
C GLU A 61 -19.30 -0.60 31.64
N MET A 62 -20.25 -1.10 30.85
CA MET A 62 -21.26 -2.07 31.30
C MET A 62 -20.67 -3.41 31.75
N ARG A 63 -19.57 -3.86 31.13
CA ARG A 63 -18.83 -5.06 31.53
C ARG A 63 -18.07 -4.81 32.83
N GLU A 64 -17.49 -3.62 33.02
CA GLU A 64 -16.73 -3.24 34.21
C GLU A 64 -17.64 -3.01 35.44
N THR A 65 -18.85 -2.46 35.27
CA THR A 65 -19.84 -2.34 36.36
C THR A 65 -20.57 -3.66 36.69
N GLY A 66 -20.37 -4.73 35.91
CA GLY A 66 -20.87 -6.07 36.19
C GLY A 66 -19.80 -6.94 36.87
N THR A 67 -19.95 -7.23 38.16
CA THR A 67 -19.01 -8.07 38.92
C THR A 67 -18.80 -9.46 38.29
N TYR A 68 -17.54 -9.92 38.28
CA TYR A 68 -16.94 -11.27 38.07
C TYR A 68 -16.08 -11.50 36.81
N ASP A 69 -14.77 -11.48 37.08
CA ASP A 69 -13.66 -12.37 36.67
C ASP A 69 -13.28 -12.65 35.20
N ASP A 70 -11.98 -12.41 34.97
CA ASP A 70 -11.01 -13.19 34.16
C ASP A 70 -10.71 -12.79 32.70
N VAL A 71 -9.55 -12.13 32.57
CA VAL A 71 -8.36 -12.52 31.76
C VAL A 71 -8.17 -12.01 30.32
N ASP A 72 -6.92 -11.56 30.14
CA ASP A 72 -6.11 -11.32 28.94
C ASP A 72 -6.36 -10.04 28.13
N ASP A 73 -5.50 -9.04 28.36
CA ASP A 73 -4.69 -8.47 27.28
C ASP A 73 -3.41 -7.83 27.87
N GLU A 74 -2.48 -8.69 28.28
CA GLU A 74 -1.05 -8.33 28.38
C GLU A 74 -0.45 -8.56 26.98
N GLU A 75 -0.58 -7.60 26.07
CA GLU A 75 0.34 -7.53 24.91
C GLU A 75 1.53 -6.66 25.29
N ASP A 76 2.46 -7.34 25.98
CA ASP A 76 3.84 -6.94 26.18
C ASP A 76 4.49 -6.48 24.86
N GLU A 77 4.93 -5.23 24.88
CA GLU A 77 6.26 -4.74 24.48
C GLU A 77 7.14 -5.62 23.57
N GLU A 78 7.77 -4.91 22.63
CA GLU A 78 9.12 -5.19 22.11
C GLU A 78 9.27 -6.17 20.92
N SER A 79 8.90 -5.74 19.71
CA SER A 79 9.66 -6.16 18.52
C SER A 79 10.83 -5.22 18.29
N ASN A 80 11.88 -5.42 19.08
CA ASN A 80 13.18 -4.80 18.93
C ASN A 80 13.73 -5.12 17.53
N PHE A 81 13.91 -4.05 16.78
CA PHE A 81 14.76 -3.89 15.60
C PHE A 81 15.86 -4.96 15.49
N VAL A 82 15.64 -5.95 14.63
CA VAL A 82 16.74 -6.80 14.15
C VAL A 82 17.51 -5.97 13.13
N ASP A 83 18.60 -5.36 13.58
CA ASP A 83 19.68 -4.89 12.72
C ASP A 83 20.23 -6.13 11.98
N THR A 84 19.65 -6.48 10.84
CA THR A 84 20.31 -7.35 9.88
C THR A 84 21.37 -6.50 9.21
N GLU A 85 22.55 -6.43 9.80
CA GLU A 85 23.72 -5.94 9.09
C GLU A 85 23.89 -6.78 7.81
N PRO A 86 23.86 -6.18 6.61
CA PRO A 86 24.17 -6.93 5.41
C PRO A 86 25.66 -7.31 5.45
N VAL A 87 25.91 -8.59 5.70
CA VAL A 87 27.21 -9.26 5.50
C VAL A 87 27.67 -8.98 4.08
N THR A 88 28.85 -8.36 3.97
CA THR A 88 29.57 -8.15 2.73
C THR A 88 29.79 -9.48 2.01
N SER A 89 29.54 -9.50 0.71
CA SER A 89 30.16 -10.46 -0.20
C SER A 89 30.41 -9.73 -1.50
N ASP A 90 31.69 -9.48 -1.74
CA ASP A 90 32.23 -9.11 -3.04
C ASP A 90 31.73 -10.09 -4.10
N ASP A 91 31.18 -9.58 -5.19
CA ASP A 91 31.14 -10.30 -6.46
C ASP A 91 31.35 -9.27 -7.58
N ASP A 92 32.57 -9.26 -8.10
CA ASP A 92 32.93 -8.63 -9.35
C ASP A 92 32.01 -9.19 -10.46
N THR A 93 31.25 -8.33 -11.11
CA THR A 93 30.75 -8.64 -12.45
C THR A 93 30.97 -7.44 -13.35
N ASP A 94 32.03 -7.56 -14.15
CA ASP A 94 32.28 -6.75 -15.34
C ASP A 94 30.97 -6.56 -16.12
N THR A 95 30.62 -5.32 -16.39
CA THR A 95 29.69 -4.99 -17.47
C THR A 95 30.17 -3.72 -18.11
N ASP A 96 30.81 -3.93 -19.26
CA ASP A 96 31.13 -2.92 -20.25
C ASP A 96 29.94 -1.98 -20.48
N SER A 97 30.19 -0.68 -20.39
CA SER A 97 29.35 0.33 -21.02
C SER A 97 30.22 1.30 -21.80
N ASP A 98 30.12 1.09 -23.10
CA ASP A 98 30.70 1.82 -24.19
C ASP A 98 30.47 3.35 -24.17
N THR A 99 31.35 4.01 -24.92
CA THR A 99 31.13 5.24 -25.69
C THR A 99 31.00 6.56 -24.94
N ASN A 100 32.06 7.37 -25.03
CA ASN A 100 31.94 8.59 -25.82
C ASN A 100 33.27 9.22 -26.27
N THR A 101 33.23 9.63 -27.54
CA THR A 101 33.87 10.80 -28.14
C THR A 101 35.33 10.71 -28.57
N GLU A 102 35.48 10.63 -29.89
CA GLU A 102 36.65 10.96 -30.70
C GLU A 102 37.33 12.26 -30.24
N THR A 103 38.65 12.23 -30.03
CA THR A 103 39.51 13.33 -30.45
C THR A 103 40.89 12.80 -30.80
N GLU A 104 41.32 13.17 -32.00
CA GLU A 104 42.59 12.86 -32.67
C GLU A 104 43.83 13.14 -31.79
N THR A 105 44.93 12.42 -32.02
CA THR A 105 46.22 12.98 -32.50
C THR A 105 47.35 11.95 -32.34
N GLN A 106 47.72 11.33 -33.46
CA GLN A 106 49.09 11.17 -33.99
C GLN A 106 50.26 11.09 -32.98
N SER A 107 51.01 9.97 -32.99
CA SER A 107 52.48 10.02 -33.12
C SER A 107 53.11 8.61 -33.22
N ASN A 108 53.60 8.34 -34.43
CA ASN A 108 54.83 7.62 -34.81
C ASN A 108 55.08 6.18 -34.36
#